data_AF-A0A948N2S0-F1
#
_entry.id   AF-A0A948N2S0-F1
#
_cell.length_a   1.000
_cell.length_b   1.000
_cell.length_c   1.000
_cell.angle_alpha   90.00
_cell.angle_beta   90.00
_cell.angle_gamma   90.00
#
_symmetry.space_group_name_H-M   'P 1'
#
loop_
_entity.id
_entity.type
_entity.pdbx_description
1 polymer ?
#
loop_
_entity_poly.entity_id
_entity_poly.type
_entity_poly.pdbx_seq_one_letter_code
_entity_poly.pdbx_strand_id
1 'polypeptide(L)'
;MTRPLSPDREREFQELLAFVSFYTTNVSGMTPTSTFSIDTVCAAIIEQHGKSKALEGLRQAANDVIEELSDKRSAGVAALDEALRASGLITASEVRRRYGSSYKRITKRGTIRNDTEYYLINGIVVDLGNGISDEERATLQRLLDRYEAAARGKS
;
A
#
# COMPACT_ATOMS: atom_id res chain seq x y z
N MET A 1 -9.97 27.48 -13.29
CA MET A 1 -9.51 27.39 -11.88
C MET A 1 -9.61 25.94 -11.44
N THR A 2 -8.49 25.31 -11.12
CA THR A 2 -8.46 23.91 -10.67
C THR A 2 -9.13 23.82 -9.31
N ARG A 3 -10.18 23.02 -9.18
CA ARG A 3 -10.93 22.90 -7.93
C ARG A 3 -10.01 22.29 -6.85
N PRO A 4 -9.95 22.85 -5.63
CA PRO A 4 -9.17 22.24 -4.55
C PRO A 4 -9.68 20.83 -4.24
N LEU A 5 -8.77 19.97 -3.78
CA LEU A 5 -9.13 18.63 -3.30
C LEU A 5 -10.04 18.74 -2.06
N SER A 6 -10.89 17.73 -1.86
CA SER A 6 -11.57 17.60 -0.57
C SER A 6 -10.55 17.33 0.54
N PRO A 7 -10.87 17.63 1.81
CA PRO A 7 -9.95 17.39 2.93
C PRO A 7 -9.41 15.95 2.99
N ASP A 8 -10.24 14.95 2.70
CA ASP A 8 -9.81 13.54 2.67
C ASP A 8 -8.83 13.25 1.54
N ARG A 9 -9.07 13.81 0.34
CA ARG A 9 -8.17 13.64 -0.81
C ARG A 9 -6.86 14.40 -0.63
N GLU A 10 -6.90 15.51 0.10
CA GLU A 10 -5.71 16.26 0.48
C GLU A 10 -4.86 15.46 1.47
N ARG A 11 -5.48 14.88 2.51
CA ARG A 11 -4.79 13.98 3.44
C ARG A 11 -4.15 12.79 2.71
N GLU A 12 -4.93 12.14 1.85
CA GLU A 12 -4.45 11.04 1.02
C GLU A 12 -3.27 11.45 0.13
N PHE A 13 -3.33 12.64 -0.48
CA PHE A 13 -2.23 13.16 -1.29
C PHE A 13 -0.94 13.26 -0.47
N GLN A 14 -1.01 13.82 0.74
CA GLN A 14 0.15 13.95 1.63
C GLN A 14 0.67 12.59 2.09
N GLU A 15 -0.22 11.67 2.47
CA GLU A 15 0.15 10.31 2.89
C GLU A 15 0.90 9.55 1.79
N LEU A 16 0.37 9.57 0.56
CA LEU A 16 0.98 8.87 -0.58
C LEU A 16 2.28 9.53 -1.04
N LEU A 17 2.35 10.85 -1.05
CA LEU A 17 3.58 11.58 -1.37
C LEU A 17 4.71 11.20 -0.39
N ALA A 18 4.42 11.24 0.90
CA ALA A 18 5.40 10.92 1.94
C ALA A 18 5.84 9.45 1.88
N PHE A 19 4.90 8.53 1.66
CA PHE A 19 5.20 7.09 1.49
C PHE A 19 6.12 6.83 0.30
N VAL A 20 5.77 7.34 -0.89
CA VAL A 20 6.55 7.11 -2.11
C VAL A 20 7.93 7.76 -2.00
N SER A 21 8.00 8.98 -1.44
CA SER A 21 9.28 9.67 -1.20
C SER A 21 10.18 8.93 -0.22
N PHE A 22 9.62 8.39 0.87
CA PHE A 22 10.37 7.57 1.82
C PHE A 22 10.92 6.30 1.15
N TYR A 23 10.09 5.60 0.38
CA TYR A 23 10.48 4.35 -0.28
C TYR A 23 11.61 4.56 -1.29
N THR A 24 11.48 5.55 -2.18
CA THR A 24 12.50 5.82 -3.22
C THR A 24 13.84 6.20 -2.60
N THR A 25 13.81 6.99 -1.52
CA THR A 25 15.01 7.45 -0.82
C THR A 25 15.69 6.33 -0.02
N ASN A 26 14.92 5.58 0.79
CA ASN A 26 15.49 4.68 1.79
C ASN A 26 15.57 3.22 1.34
N VAL A 27 14.80 2.82 0.33
CA VAL A 27 14.70 1.41 -0.10
C VAL A 27 15.27 1.22 -1.50
N SER A 28 14.85 2.04 -2.47
CA SER A 28 15.38 1.95 -3.84
C SER A 28 16.81 2.50 -3.95
N GLY A 29 17.31 3.18 -2.91
CA GLY A 29 18.65 3.78 -2.89
C GLY A 29 18.80 4.94 -3.87
N MET A 30 17.70 5.54 -4.33
CA MET A 30 17.79 6.75 -5.14
C MET A 30 18.20 7.90 -4.23
N THR A 31 19.42 8.40 -4.40
CA THR A 31 19.78 9.72 -3.87
C THR A 31 18.90 10.76 -4.55
N PRO A 32 18.02 11.47 -3.82
CA PRO A 32 17.21 12.52 -4.41
C PRO A 32 18.17 13.62 -4.87
N THR A 33 18.34 13.74 -6.18
CA THR A 33 18.84 14.98 -6.78
C THR A 33 17.64 15.88 -7.00
N SER A 34 17.83 17.19 -6.96
CA SER A 34 16.75 18.20 -7.01
C SER A 34 15.79 18.02 -8.20
N THR A 35 16.23 17.37 -9.27
CA THR A 35 15.45 17.11 -10.50
C THR A 35 14.61 15.84 -10.46
N PHE A 36 14.97 14.85 -9.63
CA PHE A 36 14.34 13.52 -9.63
C PHE A 36 13.69 13.15 -8.29
N SER A 37 13.52 14.12 -7.38
CA SER A 37 12.70 13.89 -6.19
C SER A 37 11.22 13.79 -6.58
N ILE A 38 10.47 12.95 -5.84
CA ILE A 38 9.03 12.80 -6.05
C ILE A 38 8.31 14.14 -5.83
N ASP A 39 8.80 14.98 -4.92
CA ASP A 39 8.26 16.33 -4.69
C ASP A 39 8.34 17.21 -5.94
N THR A 40 9.48 17.21 -6.64
CA THR A 40 9.67 17.99 -7.88
C THR A 40 8.78 17.47 -9.00
N VAL A 41 8.67 16.14 -9.16
CA VAL A 41 7.78 15.51 -10.15
C VAL A 41 6.31 15.85 -9.87
N CYS A 42 5.87 15.75 -8.61
CA CYS A 42 4.52 16.10 -8.21
C CYS A 42 4.21 17.59 -8.43
N ALA A 43 5.15 18.48 -8.11
CA ALA A 43 5.00 19.92 -8.34
C ALA A 43 4.74 20.24 -9.83
N ALA A 44 5.52 19.64 -10.73
CA ALA A 44 5.35 19.81 -12.17
C ALA A 44 3.97 19.31 -12.67
N ILE A 45 3.51 18.16 -12.19
CA ILE A 45 2.19 17.62 -12.56
C ILE A 45 1.06 18.50 -11.99
N ILE A 46 1.21 19.03 -10.77
CA ILE A 46 0.24 19.95 -10.18
C ILE A 46 0.12 21.23 -11.03
N GLU A 47 1.25 21.78 -11.47
CA GLU A 47 1.28 22.99 -12.29
C GLU A 47 0.62 22.76 -13.66
N GLN A 48 0.93 21.64 -14.32
CA GLN A 48 0.45 21.36 -15.68
C GLN A 48 -0.99 20.80 -15.73
N HIS A 49 -1.38 20.00 -14.74
CA HIS A 49 -2.59 19.17 -14.81
C HIS A 49 -3.47 19.26 -13.55
N GLY A 50 -2.99 19.92 -12.50
CA GLY A 50 -3.71 20.07 -11.26
C GLY A 50 -3.54 18.92 -10.27
N LYS A 51 -3.83 19.22 -9.01
CA LYS A 51 -3.58 18.32 -7.88
C LYS A 51 -4.37 17.01 -7.92
N SER A 52 -5.56 17.01 -8.52
CA SER A 52 -6.33 15.78 -8.75
C SER A 52 -5.59 14.77 -9.64
N LYS A 53 -4.88 15.25 -10.67
CA LYS A 53 -4.08 14.38 -11.55
C LYS A 53 -2.78 13.93 -10.89
N ALA A 54 -2.14 14.82 -10.12
CA ALA A 54 -0.99 14.43 -9.31
C ALA A 54 -1.35 13.34 -8.29
N LEU A 55 -2.52 13.41 -7.65
CA LEU A 55 -3.03 12.37 -6.75
C LEU A 55 -3.25 11.02 -7.46
N GLU A 56 -3.80 11.03 -8.68
CA GLU A 56 -3.93 9.80 -9.48
C GLU A 56 -2.56 9.16 -9.76
N GLY A 57 -1.56 9.97 -10.14
CA GLY A 57 -0.19 9.50 -10.35
C GLY A 57 0.44 8.93 -9.08
N LEU A 58 0.24 9.58 -7.92
CA LEU A 58 0.72 9.07 -6.63
C LEU A 58 0.10 7.72 -6.27
N ARG A 59 -1.19 7.51 -6.54
CA ARG A 59 -1.84 6.21 -6.35
C ARG A 59 -1.23 5.13 -7.23
N GLN A 60 -0.86 5.45 -8.47
CA GLN A 60 -0.17 4.53 -9.37
C GLN A 60 1.22 4.19 -8.83
N ALA A 61 2.03 5.21 -8.52
CA ALA A 61 3.38 5.01 -7.98
C ALA A 61 3.36 4.20 -6.67
N ALA A 62 2.42 4.48 -5.76
CA ALA A 62 2.25 3.70 -4.55
C ALA A 62 1.88 2.24 -4.86
N ASN A 63 1.02 1.98 -5.84
CA ASN A 63 0.72 0.61 -6.27
C ASN A 63 1.94 -0.09 -6.86
N ASP A 64 2.76 0.61 -7.67
CA ASP A 64 3.98 0.04 -8.26
C ASP A 64 4.98 -0.37 -7.17
N VAL A 65 5.15 0.47 -6.14
CA VAL A 65 5.94 0.14 -4.94
C VAL A 65 5.40 -1.12 -4.25
N ILE A 66 4.08 -1.23 -4.08
CA ILE A 66 3.46 -2.40 -3.47
C ILE A 66 3.66 -3.67 -4.30
N GLU A 67 3.61 -3.55 -5.62
CA GLU A 67 3.87 -4.65 -6.55
C GLU A 67 5.33 -5.10 -6.47
N GLU A 68 6.30 -4.17 -6.45
CA GLU A 68 7.71 -4.49 -6.24
C GLU A 68 7.96 -5.18 -4.88
N LEU A 69 7.24 -4.74 -3.84
CA LEU A 69 7.30 -5.33 -2.50
C LEU A 69 6.59 -6.69 -2.40
N SER A 70 5.82 -7.12 -3.41
CA SER A 70 5.09 -8.39 -3.37
C SER A 70 6.01 -9.61 -3.52
N ASP A 71 7.17 -9.43 -4.14
CA ASP A 71 8.20 -10.48 -4.29
C ASP A 71 9.20 -10.53 -3.13
N LYS A 72 9.14 -9.57 -2.19
CA LYS A 72 10.03 -9.53 -1.02
C LYS A 72 9.50 -10.43 0.09
N ARG A 73 10.42 -11.06 0.84
CA ARG A 73 10.08 -11.90 2.00
C ARG A 73 9.35 -11.07 3.07
N SER A 74 8.43 -11.71 3.79
CA SER A 74 7.64 -11.11 4.88
C SER A 74 8.47 -10.34 5.91
N ALA A 75 9.65 -10.85 6.28
CA ALA A 75 10.56 -10.19 7.22
C ALA A 75 11.06 -8.82 6.72
N GLY A 76 11.26 -8.66 5.40
CA GLY A 76 11.68 -7.38 4.81
C GLY A 76 10.56 -6.35 4.78
N VAL A 77 9.32 -6.79 4.54
CA VAL A 77 8.15 -5.91 4.59
C VAL A 77 7.85 -5.46 6.02
N ALA A 78 7.96 -6.35 7.00
CA ALA A 78 7.75 -6.01 8.41
C ALA A 78 8.76 -4.95 8.91
N ALA A 79 10.04 -5.08 8.53
CA ALA A 79 11.06 -4.10 8.87
C ALA A 79 10.79 -2.73 8.19
N LEU A 80 10.32 -2.73 6.95
CA LEU A 80 9.91 -1.51 6.24
C LEU A 80 8.70 -0.84 6.92
N ASP A 81 7.69 -1.62 7.28
CA ASP A 81 6.51 -1.12 7.97
C ASP A 81 6.88 -0.50 9.33
N GLU A 82 7.82 -1.09 10.06
CA GLU A 82 8.31 -0.51 11.32
C GLU A 82 9.06 0.80 11.10
N ALA A 83 9.89 0.89 10.05
CA ALA A 83 10.58 2.14 9.72
C ALA A 83 9.61 3.26 9.28
N LEU A 84 8.58 2.93 8.51
CA LEU A 84 7.51 3.86 8.12
C LEU A 84 6.73 4.33 9.36
N ARG A 85 6.36 3.40 10.25
CA ARG A 85 5.64 3.71 11.50
C ARG A 85 6.48 4.60 12.43
N ALA A 86 7.76 4.30 12.60
CA ALA A 86 8.68 5.12 13.39
C ALA A 86 8.83 6.56 12.81
N SER A 87 8.58 6.71 11.51
CA SER A 87 8.58 8.01 10.82
C SER A 87 7.21 8.70 10.80
N GLY A 88 6.19 8.11 11.43
CA GLY A 88 4.81 8.63 11.43
C GLY A 88 4.10 8.53 10.07
N LEU A 89 4.57 7.65 9.19
CA LEU A 89 4.05 7.48 7.83
C LEU A 89 3.12 6.27 7.74
N ILE A 90 2.27 6.28 6.71
CA ILE A 90 1.47 5.11 6.34
C ILE A 90 2.40 3.95 5.95
N THR A 91 2.11 2.76 6.48
CA THR A 91 2.93 1.57 6.24
C THR A 91 2.69 0.98 4.84
N ALA A 92 3.64 0.18 4.32
CA ALA A 92 3.46 -0.50 3.04
C ALA A 92 2.29 -1.49 3.12
N SER A 93 2.07 -2.14 4.26
CA SER A 93 0.90 -2.99 4.48
C SER A 93 -0.43 -2.22 4.42
N GLU A 94 -0.49 -1.01 4.98
CA GLU A 94 -1.68 -0.15 4.87
C GLU A 94 -1.91 0.36 3.45
N VAL A 95 -0.86 0.80 2.76
CA VAL A 95 -0.95 1.22 1.34
C VAL A 95 -1.42 0.04 0.48
N ARG A 96 -0.87 -1.15 0.70
CA ARG A 96 -1.27 -2.39 -0.01
C ARG A 96 -2.75 -2.71 0.21
N ARG A 97 -3.29 -2.49 1.41
CA ARG A 97 -4.72 -2.67 1.69
C ARG A 97 -5.58 -1.63 0.97
N ARG A 98 -5.27 -0.35 1.14
CA ARG A 98 -6.10 0.76 0.64
C ARG A 98 -6.05 0.87 -0.90
N TYR A 99 -4.89 0.61 -1.49
CA TYR A 99 -4.63 0.89 -2.91
C TYR A 99 -4.26 -0.33 -3.74
N GLY A 100 -3.65 -1.35 -3.12
CA GLY A 100 -3.04 -2.48 -3.81
C GLY A 100 -4.00 -3.26 -4.71
N SER A 101 -3.60 -3.41 -5.97
CA SER A 101 -4.32 -4.16 -7.00
C SER A 101 -4.57 -5.61 -6.56
N SER A 102 -3.58 -6.23 -5.90
CA SER A 102 -3.65 -7.59 -5.38
C SER A 102 -4.66 -7.76 -4.25
N TYR A 103 -4.74 -6.83 -3.30
CA TYR A 103 -5.76 -6.87 -2.24
C TYR A 103 -7.17 -6.83 -2.84
N LYS A 104 -7.42 -5.85 -3.74
CA LYS A 104 -8.70 -5.71 -4.46
C LYS A 104 -9.05 -6.95 -5.28
N ARG A 105 -8.04 -7.59 -5.90
CA ARG A 105 -8.23 -8.82 -6.68
C ARG A 105 -8.60 -9.99 -5.79
N ILE A 106 -7.95 -10.16 -4.64
CA ILE A 106 -8.23 -11.23 -3.67
C ILE A 106 -9.63 -11.07 -3.09
N THR A 107 -9.98 -9.88 -2.60
CA THR A 107 -11.29 -9.61 -1.98
C THR A 107 -12.43 -9.73 -2.99
N LYS A 108 -12.26 -9.21 -4.23
CA LYS A 108 -13.22 -9.39 -5.31
C LYS A 108 -13.40 -10.87 -5.70
N ARG A 109 -12.31 -11.64 -5.71
CA ARG A 109 -12.33 -13.06 -6.07
C ARG A 109 -12.87 -13.95 -4.93
N GLY A 110 -12.71 -13.51 -3.68
CA GLY A 110 -13.16 -14.24 -2.50
C GLY A 110 -12.38 -15.53 -2.20
N THR A 111 -11.18 -15.70 -2.77
CA THR A 111 -10.31 -16.87 -2.54
C THR A 111 -8.82 -16.51 -2.60
N ILE A 112 -8.03 -17.18 -1.77
CA ILE A 112 -6.56 -17.14 -1.75
C ILE A 112 -6.03 -18.31 -2.58
N ARG A 113 -5.06 -18.04 -3.47
CA ARG A 113 -4.54 -19.03 -4.43
C ARG A 113 -3.16 -19.57 -4.08
N ASN A 114 -2.36 -18.80 -3.35
CA ASN A 114 -0.98 -19.14 -3.04
C ASN A 114 -0.56 -18.53 -1.69
N ASP A 115 0.60 -18.95 -1.21
CA ASP A 115 1.16 -18.51 0.07
C ASP A 115 1.38 -16.99 0.11
N THR A 116 1.77 -16.38 -1.01
CA THR A 116 1.96 -14.93 -1.09
C THR A 116 0.67 -14.17 -0.76
N GLU A 117 -0.45 -14.58 -1.36
CA GLU A 117 -1.76 -14.02 -1.04
C GLU A 117 -2.22 -14.36 0.38
N TYR A 118 -1.86 -15.54 0.90
CA TYR A 118 -2.14 -15.91 2.29
C TYR A 118 -1.43 -14.96 3.27
N TYR A 119 -0.11 -14.80 3.14
CA TYR A 119 0.65 -13.92 4.03
C TYR A 119 0.24 -12.45 3.90
N LEU A 120 -0.18 -12.02 2.72
CA LEU A 120 -0.74 -10.68 2.51
C LEU A 120 -1.99 -10.46 3.36
N ILE A 121 -2.97 -11.37 3.27
CA ILE A 121 -4.22 -11.24 4.01
C ILE A 121 -3.98 -11.46 5.51
N ASN A 122 -3.12 -12.42 5.86
CA ASN A 122 -2.76 -12.69 7.25
C ASN A 122 -2.12 -11.48 7.92
N GLY A 123 -1.18 -10.79 7.24
CA GLY A 123 -0.56 -9.56 7.73
C GLY A 123 -1.59 -8.47 8.09
N ILE A 124 -2.65 -8.34 7.29
CA ILE A 124 -3.74 -7.39 7.54
C ILE A 124 -4.60 -7.84 8.73
N VAL A 125 -4.86 -9.14 8.86
CA VAL A 125 -5.71 -9.67 9.93
C VAL A 125 -4.99 -9.71 11.28
N VAL A 126 -3.68 -9.88 11.32
CA VAL A 126 -2.91 -9.84 12.58
C VAL A 126 -2.61 -8.41 13.04
N ASP A 127 -2.57 -7.45 12.12
CA ASP A 127 -2.41 -6.04 12.48
C ASP A 127 -3.74 -5.46 13.02
N LEU A 128 -3.81 -5.31 14.34
CA LEU A 128 -4.96 -4.74 15.05
C LEU A 128 -4.99 -3.21 14.99
N GLY A 129 -3.88 -2.55 14.65
CA GLY A 129 -3.75 -1.10 14.58
C GLY A 129 -4.15 -0.48 13.24
N ASN A 130 -4.54 -1.32 12.27
CA ASN A 130 -4.66 -0.92 10.89
C ASN A 130 -6.02 -0.31 10.50
N GLY A 131 -6.97 -0.25 11.43
CA GLY A 131 -8.24 0.45 11.28
C GLY A 131 -9.27 -0.21 10.35
N ILE A 132 -9.16 -1.51 10.05
CA ILE A 132 -10.23 -2.25 9.35
C ILE A 132 -11.42 -2.50 10.28
N SER A 133 -12.64 -2.55 9.73
CA SER A 133 -13.84 -2.87 10.51
C SER A 133 -13.85 -4.33 10.95
N ASP A 134 -14.63 -4.65 11.97
CA ASP A 134 -14.79 -6.03 12.44
C ASP A 134 -15.41 -6.93 11.35
N GLU A 135 -16.30 -6.40 10.51
CA GLU A 135 -16.88 -7.14 9.39
C GLU A 135 -15.85 -7.41 8.29
N GLU A 136 -15.00 -6.44 7.97
CA GLU A 136 -13.90 -6.62 7.02
C GLU A 136 -12.90 -7.65 7.57
N ARG A 137 -12.52 -7.54 8.84
CA ARG A 137 -11.64 -8.50 9.52
C ARG A 137 -12.20 -9.91 9.48
N ALA A 138 -13.48 -10.09 9.82
CA ALA A 138 -14.14 -11.38 9.75
C ALA A 138 -14.19 -11.95 8.32
N THR A 139 -14.33 -11.08 7.31
CA THR A 139 -14.29 -11.49 5.90
C THR A 139 -12.92 -11.99 5.50
N LEU A 140 -11.86 -11.26 5.87
CA LEU A 140 -10.48 -11.66 5.61
C LEU A 140 -10.10 -12.94 6.36
N GLN A 141 -10.51 -13.08 7.62
CA GLN A 141 -10.30 -14.30 8.41
C GLN A 141 -10.91 -15.53 7.72
N ARG A 142 -12.14 -15.42 7.20
CA ARG A 142 -12.77 -16.51 6.45
C ARG A 142 -11.99 -16.92 5.19
N LEU A 143 -11.25 -15.99 4.56
CA LEU A 143 -10.40 -16.33 3.42
C LEU A 143 -9.19 -17.16 3.85
N LEU A 144 -8.58 -16.81 4.98
CA LEU A 144 -7.45 -17.54 5.58
C LEU A 144 -7.88 -18.95 5.98
N ASP A 145 -8.98 -19.07 6.72
CA ASP A 145 -9.49 -20.36 7.22
C ASP A 145 -9.74 -21.35 6.07
N ARG A 146 -10.32 -20.87 4.95
CA ARG A 146 -10.56 -21.69 3.75
C ARG A 146 -9.27 -22.16 3.10
N TYR A 147 -8.26 -21.28 3.03
CA TYR A 147 -6.96 -21.63 2.47
C TYR A 147 -6.26 -22.69 3.31
N GLU A 148 -6.24 -22.51 4.64
CA GLU A 148 -5.64 -23.46 5.57
C GLU A 148 -6.35 -24.82 5.54
N ALA A 149 -7.68 -24.84 5.50
CA ALA A 149 -8.44 -26.08 5.38
C ALA A 149 -8.09 -26.83 4.08
N ALA A 150 -7.97 -26.11 2.96
CA ALA A 150 -7.57 -26.68 1.67
C ALA A 150 -6.11 -27.19 1.65
N ALA A 151 -5.21 -26.56 2.43
CA ALA A 151 -3.84 -27.02 2.58
C ALA A 151 -3.75 -28.28 3.46
N ARG A 152 -4.52 -28.34 4.55
CA ARG A 152 -4.56 -29.50 5.47
C ARG A 152 -5.21 -30.74 4.84
N GLY A 153 -6.18 -30.56 3.93
CA GLY A 153 -6.82 -31.67 3.20
C GLY A 153 -6.00 -32.29 2.07
N LYS A 154 -4.78 -31.77 1.80
CA LYS A 154 -3.84 -32.30 0.80
C LYS A 154 -2.67 -33.08 1.41
N SER A 155 -2.67 -33.25 2.74
CA SER A 155 -1.70 -34.10 3.47
C SER A 155 -2.23 -35.50 3.68
#